data_AF-A0A8I2K2T2-F1
#
_entry.id   AF-A0A8I2K2T2-F1
#
_cell.length_a   1.000
_cell.length_b   1.000
_cell.length_c   1.000
_cell.angle_alpha   90.00
_cell.angle_beta   90.00
_cell.angle_gamma   90.00
#
_symmetry.space_group_name_H-M   'P 1'
#
loop_
_entity.id
_entity.type
_entity.pdbx_description
1 polymer ?
#
loop_
_entity_poly.entity_id
_entity_poly.type
_entity_poly.pdbx_seq_one_letter_code
_entity_poly.pdbx_strand_id
1 'polypeptide(L)'
;MTRKKIVLPAAVGVAAVWFGSHAGAGFATGRQEVEFFVQFGWHSIWIGMLSMLIMGIAIYNGLEFARIHKIYDYKNLFKKLYAPYNKMLPTLWDVLYLYAVLLGSGVAIAGASELLHQKLLVPYGIAVLIIGTILLLFTIFGTGLVRSASTAMSVFIISALVIVTILGISFGIGTANLSKVVSAKTTTAGFGKILWMALLYGSFQSVLVAPIVSVSETLKTRKNCLKAALYGFLINGTMLVLVCIMLLGFFPEVVIEELPVYFVTTQLEHSWLNALYSLILFFALISTGVGLIFGAVKRFETFWVRDSGIFKGVRIKRITICFICLIISAGISLFGLIAIVAVGYGSLGYAAIFLNIIPLLVIAPIKIRKAKKAKQ
;
A
#
# COMPACT_ATOMS: atom_id res chain seq x y z
N MET A 1 3.66 13.82 -36.71
CA MET A 1 3.59 12.46 -36.13
C MET A 1 2.64 12.46 -34.94
N THR A 2 1.41 11.98 -35.12
CA THR A 2 0.46 11.76 -34.03
C THR A 2 0.97 10.60 -33.18
N ARG A 3 1.42 10.89 -31.94
CA ARG A 3 1.74 9.86 -30.94
C ARG A 3 0.52 8.95 -30.78
N LYS A 4 0.57 7.72 -31.31
CA LYS A 4 -0.40 6.67 -30.98
C LYS A 4 -0.35 6.49 -29.47
N LYS A 5 -1.37 6.97 -28.76
CA LYS A 5 -1.56 6.65 -27.33
C LYS A 5 -1.71 5.13 -27.26
N ILE A 6 -0.75 4.47 -26.63
CA ILE A 6 -0.84 3.04 -26.32
C ILE A 6 -2.05 2.88 -25.40
N VAL A 7 -3.15 2.33 -25.93
CA VAL A 7 -4.33 2.01 -25.13
C VAL A 7 -4.06 0.67 -24.45
N LEU A 8 -3.57 0.72 -23.20
CA LEU A 8 -3.42 -0.47 -22.38
C LEU A 8 -4.80 -1.16 -22.23
N PRO A 9 -4.88 -2.50 -22.29
CA PRO A 9 -6.13 -3.19 -21.99
C PRO A 9 -6.64 -2.80 -20.61
N ALA A 10 -7.95 -2.56 -20.46
CA ALA A 10 -8.57 -2.08 -19.22
C ALA A 10 -8.15 -2.88 -17.97
N ALA A 11 -8.01 -4.20 -18.10
CA ALA A 11 -7.55 -5.09 -17.04
C ALA A 11 -6.12 -4.76 -16.56
N VAL A 12 -5.22 -4.40 -17.48
CA VAL A 12 -3.84 -4.02 -17.14
C VAL A 12 -3.82 -2.67 -16.45
N GLY A 13 -4.66 -1.72 -16.87
CA GLY A 13 -4.80 -0.43 -16.19
C GLY A 13 -5.24 -0.57 -14.73
N VAL A 14 -6.26 -1.40 -14.47
CA VAL A 14 -6.73 -1.67 -13.10
C VAL A 14 -5.68 -2.42 -12.27
N ALA A 15 -4.97 -3.39 -12.87
CA ALA A 15 -3.87 -4.08 -12.20
C ALA A 15 -2.71 -3.15 -11.86
N ALA A 16 -2.37 -2.20 -12.73
CA ALA A 16 -1.35 -1.18 -12.46
C ALA A 16 -1.76 -0.24 -11.32
N VAL A 17 -3.05 0.11 -11.22
CA VAL A 17 -3.57 0.89 -10.07
C VAL A 17 -3.49 0.09 -8.78
N TRP A 18 -3.80 -1.22 -8.81
CA TRP A 18 -3.57 -2.08 -7.65
C TRP A 18 -2.09 -2.06 -7.27
N PHE A 19 -1.19 -2.36 -8.20
CA PHE A 19 0.24 -2.36 -7.94
C PHE A 19 0.74 -1.03 -7.35
N GLY A 20 0.40 0.10 -7.97
CA GLY A 20 0.80 1.42 -7.45
C GLY A 20 0.20 1.77 -6.09
N SER A 21 -0.96 1.21 -5.75
CA SER A 21 -1.55 1.39 -4.41
C SER A 21 -0.91 0.48 -3.36
N HIS A 22 -0.38 -0.67 -3.79
CA HIS A 22 0.26 -1.67 -2.94
C HIS A 22 1.72 -1.33 -2.64
N ALA A 23 2.47 -0.97 -3.68
CA ALA A 23 3.89 -0.58 -3.64
C ALA A 23 4.07 0.85 -3.09
N GLY A 24 3.43 1.15 -1.97
CA GLY A 24 3.56 2.42 -1.27
C GLY A 24 4.81 2.49 -0.38
N ALA A 25 4.85 3.51 0.47
CA ALA A 25 5.94 3.80 1.41
C ALA A 25 6.48 2.57 2.16
N GLY A 26 5.61 1.78 2.81
CA GLY A 26 6.05 0.64 3.62
C GLY A 26 6.62 -0.54 2.81
N PHE A 27 6.21 -0.70 1.55
CA PHE A 27 6.75 -1.69 0.62
C PHE A 27 8.10 -1.21 0.08
N ALA A 28 8.17 0.07 -0.31
CA ALA A 28 9.39 0.67 -0.83
C ALA A 28 10.53 0.57 0.19
N THR A 29 10.27 0.77 1.49
CA THR A 29 11.32 0.65 2.51
C THR A 29 11.72 -0.81 2.80
N GLY A 30 10.90 -1.80 2.47
CA GLY A 30 11.09 -3.21 2.87
C GLY A 30 10.55 -3.55 4.26
N ARG A 31 10.04 -2.55 4.99
CA ARG A 31 9.66 -2.75 6.40
C ARG A 31 8.42 -3.62 6.54
N GLN A 32 7.46 -3.52 5.63
CA GLN A 32 6.29 -4.39 5.61
C GLN A 32 6.69 -5.84 5.32
N GLU A 33 7.63 -6.06 4.41
CA GLU A 33 8.12 -7.38 4.02
C GLU A 33 8.83 -8.05 5.19
N VAL A 34 9.68 -7.30 5.89
CA VAL A 34 10.32 -7.79 7.10
C VAL A 34 9.30 -8.15 8.17
N GLU A 35 8.37 -7.24 8.44
CA GLU A 35 7.40 -7.42 9.53
C GLU A 35 6.46 -8.61 9.28
N PHE A 36 5.93 -8.77 8.08
CA PHE A 36 4.92 -9.80 7.85
C PHE A 36 5.51 -11.13 7.40
N PHE A 37 6.75 -11.15 6.89
CA PHE A 37 7.32 -12.33 6.23
C PHE A 37 8.76 -12.65 6.62
N VAL A 38 9.73 -11.76 6.36
CA VAL A 38 11.18 -12.09 6.45
C VAL A 38 11.60 -12.39 7.88
N GLN A 39 11.02 -11.74 8.88
CA GLN A 39 11.35 -12.01 10.29
C GLN A 39 11.06 -13.46 10.71
N PHE A 40 10.24 -14.20 9.94
CA PHE A 40 9.90 -15.61 10.18
C PHE A 40 10.80 -16.61 9.45
N GLY A 41 11.82 -16.14 8.73
CA GLY A 41 12.80 -16.98 8.07
C GLY A 41 12.33 -17.53 6.71
N TRP A 42 12.69 -18.78 6.40
CA TRP A 42 12.64 -19.32 5.03
C TRP A 42 11.24 -19.33 4.39
N HIS A 43 10.16 -19.31 5.17
CA HIS A 43 8.80 -19.26 4.65
C HIS A 43 8.49 -17.97 3.86
N SER A 44 9.28 -16.91 4.05
CA SER A 44 9.13 -15.63 3.34
C SER A 44 9.21 -15.76 1.81
N ILE A 45 9.87 -16.81 1.30
CA ILE A 45 10.06 -17.04 -0.15
C ILE A 45 8.78 -17.46 -0.88
N TRP A 46 7.70 -17.78 -0.17
CA TRP A 46 6.46 -18.24 -0.80
C TRP A 46 5.19 -17.75 -0.12
N ILE A 47 5.22 -17.51 1.20
CA ILE A 47 4.01 -17.18 1.97
C ILE A 47 3.37 -15.85 1.51
N GLY A 48 4.17 -14.91 0.97
CA GLY A 48 3.67 -13.68 0.36
C GLY A 48 2.70 -13.93 -0.80
N MET A 49 2.92 -14.98 -1.59
CA MET A 49 1.98 -15.37 -2.67
C MET A 49 0.63 -15.82 -2.11
N LEU A 50 0.62 -16.54 -0.98
CA LEU A 50 -0.64 -16.93 -0.33
C LEU A 50 -1.41 -15.69 0.13
N SER A 51 -0.72 -14.72 0.72
CA SER A 51 -1.33 -13.44 1.11
C SER A 51 -1.93 -12.69 -0.09
N MET A 52 -1.21 -12.62 -1.21
CA MET A 52 -1.71 -11.99 -2.43
C MET A 52 -2.85 -12.77 -3.08
N LEU A 53 -2.88 -14.09 -2.94
CA LEU A 53 -3.99 -14.92 -3.44
C LEU A 53 -5.28 -14.60 -2.71
N ILE A 54 -5.25 -14.55 -1.36
CA ILE A 54 -6.40 -14.19 -0.52
C ILE A 54 -6.93 -12.80 -0.94
N MET A 55 -6.02 -11.84 -1.04
CA MET A 55 -6.35 -10.47 -1.45
C MET A 55 -6.89 -10.43 -2.90
N GLY A 56 -6.30 -11.17 -3.82
CA GLY A 56 -6.71 -11.22 -5.23
C GLY A 56 -8.11 -11.80 -5.43
N ILE A 57 -8.47 -12.83 -4.67
CA ILE A 57 -9.84 -13.36 -4.68
C ILE A 57 -10.82 -12.32 -4.11
N ALA A 58 -10.46 -11.63 -3.02
CA ALA A 58 -11.29 -10.57 -2.44
C ALA A 58 -11.52 -9.41 -3.43
N ILE A 59 -10.45 -8.95 -4.09
CA ILE A 59 -10.52 -7.90 -5.12
C ILE A 59 -11.33 -8.37 -6.32
N TYR A 60 -11.12 -9.59 -6.80
CA TYR A 60 -11.93 -10.15 -7.89
C TYR A 60 -13.44 -10.08 -7.58
N ASN A 61 -13.83 -10.52 -6.38
CA ASN A 61 -15.22 -10.49 -5.95
C ASN A 61 -15.74 -9.05 -5.83
N GLY A 62 -14.93 -8.13 -5.31
CA GLY A 62 -15.25 -6.70 -5.26
C GLY A 62 -15.48 -6.10 -6.65
N LEU A 63 -14.59 -6.40 -7.61
CA LEU A 63 -14.68 -5.95 -9.01
C LEU A 63 -15.90 -6.52 -9.73
N GLU A 64 -16.18 -7.82 -9.59
CA GLU A 64 -17.36 -8.43 -10.22
C GLU A 64 -18.66 -7.91 -9.58
N PHE A 65 -18.67 -7.67 -8.27
CA PHE A 65 -19.81 -7.08 -7.56
C PHE A 65 -20.05 -5.64 -8.04
N ALA A 66 -19.00 -4.81 -8.10
CA ALA A 66 -19.00 -3.46 -8.66
C ALA A 66 -19.61 -3.44 -10.07
N ARG A 67 -19.12 -4.32 -10.95
CA ARG A 67 -19.56 -4.42 -12.36
C ARG A 67 -21.05 -4.79 -12.49
N ILE A 68 -21.52 -5.80 -11.75
CA ILE A 68 -22.91 -6.26 -11.84
C ILE A 68 -23.89 -5.19 -11.37
N HIS A 69 -23.51 -4.43 -10.35
CA HIS A 69 -24.33 -3.38 -9.76
C HIS A 69 -24.10 -1.99 -10.38
N LYS A 70 -23.13 -1.85 -11.29
CA LYS A 70 -22.69 -0.56 -11.88
C LYS A 70 -22.29 0.47 -10.81
N ILE A 71 -21.55 0.02 -9.81
CA ILE A 71 -21.08 0.85 -8.69
C ILE A 71 -19.56 0.86 -8.71
N TYR A 72 -18.96 2.03 -8.98
CA TYR A 72 -17.51 2.19 -9.16
C TYR A 72 -16.93 3.14 -8.12
N ASP A 73 -17.51 3.16 -6.93
CA ASP A 73 -16.97 3.84 -5.76
C ASP A 73 -17.14 2.95 -4.53
N TYR A 74 -16.17 2.99 -3.62
CA TYR A 74 -16.18 2.09 -2.47
C TYR A 74 -17.36 2.34 -1.53
N LYS A 75 -17.84 3.58 -1.43
CA LYS A 75 -18.89 3.97 -0.48
C LYS A 75 -20.18 3.24 -0.83
N ASN A 76 -20.60 3.35 -2.09
CA ASN A 76 -21.79 2.67 -2.59
C ASN A 76 -21.55 1.16 -2.68
N LEU A 77 -20.33 0.71 -2.97
CA LEU A 77 -19.98 -0.71 -3.00
C LEU A 77 -20.28 -1.36 -1.64
N PHE A 78 -19.68 -0.84 -0.56
CA PHE A 78 -19.86 -1.38 0.78
C PHE A 78 -21.27 -1.12 1.32
N LYS A 79 -21.91 0.01 1.00
CA LYS A 79 -23.34 0.23 1.31
C LYS A 79 -24.22 -0.87 0.71
N LYS A 80 -24.00 -1.24 -0.55
CA LYS A 80 -24.77 -2.32 -1.21
C LYS A 80 -24.36 -3.71 -0.72
N LEU A 81 -23.08 -3.92 -0.45
CA LEU A 81 -22.52 -5.18 0.04
C LEU A 81 -23.06 -5.51 1.44
N TYR A 82 -23.22 -4.51 2.31
CA TYR A 82 -23.74 -4.69 3.66
C TYR A 82 -25.27 -4.67 3.79
N ALA A 83 -26.00 -4.37 2.71
CA ALA A 83 -27.46 -4.36 2.76
C ALA A 83 -28.05 -5.66 3.33
N PRO A 84 -29.00 -5.59 4.29
CA PRO A 84 -29.77 -4.40 4.68
C PRO A 84 -29.11 -3.46 5.73
N TYR A 85 -27.94 -3.80 6.29
CA TYR A 85 -27.24 -3.02 7.33
C TYR A 85 -26.52 -1.77 6.76
N ASN A 86 -27.27 -0.87 6.14
CA ASN A 86 -26.78 0.21 5.29
C ASN A 86 -26.18 1.43 6.01
N LYS A 87 -26.19 1.44 7.35
CA LYS A 87 -25.70 2.57 8.16
C LYS A 87 -24.40 2.21 8.90
N MET A 88 -24.45 1.27 9.85
CA MET A 88 -23.32 0.98 10.73
C MET A 88 -22.07 0.45 10.00
N LEU A 89 -22.19 -0.65 9.25
CA LEU A 89 -21.03 -1.32 8.63
C LEU A 89 -20.35 -0.46 7.54
N PRO A 90 -21.07 0.24 6.65
CA PRO A 90 -20.45 1.18 5.72
C PRO A 90 -19.73 2.35 6.43
N THR A 91 -20.28 2.86 7.53
CA THR A 91 -19.62 3.91 8.32
C THR A 91 -18.35 3.40 9.01
N LEU A 92 -18.38 2.18 9.58
CA LEU A 92 -17.17 1.56 10.13
C LEU A 92 -16.10 1.34 9.05
N TRP A 93 -16.51 0.98 7.84
CA TRP A 93 -15.60 0.88 6.70
C TRP A 93 -14.98 2.24 6.33
N ASP A 94 -15.77 3.31 6.34
CA ASP A 94 -15.25 4.66 6.12
C ASP A 94 -14.19 5.06 7.16
N VAL A 95 -14.42 4.72 8.44
CA VAL A 95 -13.46 4.93 9.52
C VAL A 95 -12.19 4.09 9.31
N LEU A 96 -12.34 2.83 8.91
CA LEU A 96 -11.21 1.95 8.57
C LEU A 96 -10.36 2.53 7.45
N TYR A 97 -10.99 3.04 6.39
CA TYR A 97 -10.29 3.63 5.26
C TYR A 97 -9.57 4.93 5.65
N LEU A 98 -10.19 5.77 6.47
CA LEU A 98 -9.53 6.94 7.03
C LEU A 98 -8.31 6.54 7.86
N TYR A 99 -8.48 5.54 8.72
CA TYR A 99 -7.39 5.02 9.54
C TYR A 99 -6.23 4.50 8.68
N ALA A 100 -6.52 3.76 7.61
CA ALA A 100 -5.51 3.30 6.64
C ALA A 100 -4.78 4.48 5.96
N VAL A 101 -5.50 5.53 5.59
CA VAL A 101 -4.91 6.73 4.98
C VAL A 101 -3.97 7.44 5.95
N LEU A 102 -4.40 7.67 7.20
CA LEU A 102 -3.58 8.32 8.23
C LEU A 102 -2.35 7.47 8.60
N LEU A 103 -2.51 6.15 8.73
CA LEU A 103 -1.39 5.24 8.96
C LEU A 103 -0.41 5.24 7.78
N GLY A 104 -0.91 5.13 6.54
CA GLY A 104 -0.07 5.17 5.35
C GLY A 104 0.70 6.48 5.20
N SER A 105 0.06 7.61 5.52
CA SER A 105 0.71 8.92 5.58
C SER A 105 1.74 8.98 6.71
N GLY A 106 1.45 8.42 7.87
CA GLY A 106 2.40 8.32 8.99
C GLY A 106 3.63 7.47 8.64
N VAL A 107 3.45 6.33 7.95
CA VAL A 107 4.54 5.49 7.43
C VAL A 107 5.39 6.24 6.40
N ALA A 108 4.75 7.01 5.52
CA ALA A 108 5.47 7.83 4.55
C ALA A 108 6.33 8.92 5.23
N ILE A 109 5.79 9.58 6.26
CA ILE A 109 6.54 10.56 7.06
C ILE A 109 7.68 9.86 7.79
N ALA A 110 7.38 8.80 8.55
CA ALA A 110 8.37 8.07 9.33
C ALA A 110 9.52 7.56 8.46
N GLY A 111 9.22 6.94 7.32
CA GLY A 111 10.26 6.45 6.41
C GLY A 111 11.12 7.56 5.81
N ALA A 112 10.55 8.72 5.50
CA ALA A 112 11.32 9.83 4.95
C ALA A 112 12.16 10.53 6.02
N SER A 113 11.61 10.64 7.23
CA SER A 113 12.30 11.18 8.40
C SER A 113 13.45 10.27 8.81
N GLU A 114 13.26 8.95 8.76
CA GLU A 114 14.32 7.98 9.02
C GLU A 114 15.43 8.06 7.97
N LEU A 115 15.07 8.21 6.69
CA LEU A 115 16.07 8.38 5.64
C LEU A 115 16.92 9.64 5.86
N LEU A 116 16.29 10.75 6.26
CA LEU A 116 16.99 11.98 6.64
C LEU A 116 17.86 11.79 7.88
N HIS A 117 17.37 11.06 8.88
CA HIS A 117 18.08 10.77 10.11
C HIS A 117 19.36 9.96 9.83
N GLN A 118 19.25 8.86 9.07
CA GLN A 118 20.38 8.00 8.75
C GLN A 118 21.38 8.66 7.78
N LYS A 119 20.92 9.49 6.84
CA LYS A 119 21.78 10.10 5.81
C LYS A 119 22.41 11.43 6.19
N LEU A 120 21.61 12.30 6.78
CA LEU A 120 21.99 13.69 7.06
C LEU A 120 22.23 13.91 8.55
N LEU A 121 22.10 12.86 9.38
CA LEU A 121 22.28 12.92 10.84
C LEU A 121 21.35 13.94 11.51
N VAL A 122 20.21 14.25 10.87
CA VAL A 122 19.20 15.15 11.41
C VAL A 122 18.46 14.43 12.54
N PRO A 123 18.29 15.00 13.74
CA PRO A 123 17.52 14.37 14.81
C PRO A 123 16.10 13.99 14.34
N TYR A 124 15.65 12.77 14.64
CA TYR A 124 14.42 12.20 14.06
C TYR A 124 13.19 13.11 14.22
N GLY A 125 12.97 13.69 15.41
CA GLY A 125 11.85 14.63 15.64
C GLY A 125 11.91 15.88 14.76
N ILE A 126 13.11 16.41 14.49
CA ILE A 126 13.30 17.53 13.56
C ILE A 126 13.05 17.07 12.12
N ALA A 127 13.50 15.87 11.76
CA ALA A 127 13.23 15.30 10.44
C ALA A 127 11.72 15.11 10.21
N VAL A 128 10.94 14.70 11.21
CA VAL A 128 9.47 14.64 11.14
C VAL A 128 8.86 16.01 10.86
N LEU A 129 9.33 17.07 11.52
CA LEU A 129 8.85 18.44 11.27
C LEU A 129 9.19 18.93 9.85
N ILE A 130 10.41 18.65 9.37
CA ILE A 130 10.83 19.00 8.01
C ILE A 130 9.97 18.27 6.99
N ILE A 131 9.83 16.95 7.09
CA ILE A 131 9.04 16.14 6.16
C ILE A 131 7.56 16.53 6.22
N GLY A 132 7.00 16.73 7.42
CA GLY A 132 5.62 17.19 7.59
C GLY A 132 5.37 18.54 6.89
N THR A 133 6.32 19.47 6.99
CA THR A 133 6.26 20.77 6.31
C THR A 133 6.33 20.62 4.80
N ILE A 134 7.25 19.79 4.29
CA ILE A 134 7.36 19.47 2.86
C ILE A 134 6.03 18.90 2.34
N LEU A 135 5.46 17.90 3.03
CA LEU A 135 4.18 17.31 2.65
C LEU A 135 3.05 18.35 2.68
N LEU A 136 3.01 19.24 3.66
CA LEU A 136 2.04 20.33 3.73
C LEU A 136 2.12 21.22 2.48
N LEU A 137 3.31 21.68 2.13
CA LEU A 137 3.54 22.56 0.98
C LEU A 137 3.16 21.85 -0.34
N PHE A 138 3.58 20.61 -0.53
CA PHE A 138 3.22 19.84 -1.72
C PHE A 138 1.72 19.53 -1.79
N THR A 139 1.05 19.36 -0.65
CA THR A 139 -0.39 19.11 -0.63
C THR A 139 -1.20 20.40 -0.87
N ILE A 140 -0.72 21.56 -0.43
CA ILE A 140 -1.42 22.84 -0.68
C ILE A 140 -1.17 23.35 -2.11
N PHE A 141 0.08 23.33 -2.57
CA PHE A 141 0.51 24.01 -3.81
C PHE A 141 0.85 23.05 -4.95
N GLY A 142 1.20 21.79 -4.64
CA GLY A 142 1.76 20.83 -5.59
C GLY A 142 0.75 19.89 -6.26
N THR A 143 -0.57 20.09 -6.10
CA THR A 143 -1.62 19.17 -6.62
C THR A 143 -1.43 18.77 -8.09
N GLY A 144 -1.05 19.71 -8.95
CA GLY A 144 -0.82 19.46 -10.38
C GLY A 144 0.52 18.81 -10.68
N LEU A 145 1.59 19.27 -10.03
CA LEU A 145 2.96 18.79 -10.25
C LEU A 145 3.14 17.37 -9.72
N VAL A 146 2.76 17.11 -8.46
CA VAL A 146 2.90 15.78 -7.83
C VAL A 146 2.03 14.75 -8.54
N ARG A 147 0.81 15.12 -8.94
CA ARG A 147 -0.07 14.21 -9.69
C ARG A 147 0.51 13.88 -11.06
N SER A 148 1.09 14.85 -11.75
CA SER A 148 1.71 14.65 -13.06
C SER A 148 3.01 13.85 -12.97
N ALA A 149 3.78 14.02 -11.90
CA ALA A 149 5.03 13.29 -11.66
C ALA A 149 4.80 11.88 -11.08
N SER A 150 3.65 11.61 -10.45
CA SER A 150 3.39 10.37 -9.71
C SER A 150 3.60 9.09 -10.54
N THR A 151 3.18 9.10 -11.80
CA THR A 151 3.38 7.96 -12.71
C THR A 151 4.85 7.72 -13.00
N ALA A 152 5.62 8.78 -13.27
CA ALA A 152 7.05 8.66 -13.53
C ALA A 152 7.80 8.18 -12.28
N MET A 153 7.49 8.74 -11.11
CA MET A 153 8.06 8.33 -9.82
C MET A 153 7.76 6.87 -9.51
N SER A 154 6.54 6.41 -9.77
CA SER A 154 6.13 5.00 -9.59
C SER A 154 6.92 4.05 -10.50
N VAL A 155 7.20 4.45 -11.75
CA VAL A 155 8.04 3.65 -12.65
C VAL A 155 9.48 3.60 -12.13
N PHE A 156 10.06 4.74 -11.72
CA PHE A 156 11.43 4.79 -11.19
C PHE A 156 11.61 3.95 -9.92
N ILE A 157 10.67 4.00 -8.96
CA ILE A 157 10.77 3.18 -7.74
C ILE A 157 10.68 1.69 -8.06
N ILE A 158 9.80 1.28 -8.98
CA ILE A 158 9.71 -0.13 -9.40
C ILE A 158 11.01 -0.56 -10.05
N SER A 159 11.54 0.22 -11.00
CA SER A 159 12.79 -0.09 -11.66
C SER A 159 13.95 -0.18 -10.67
N ALA A 160 14.04 0.77 -9.73
CA ALA A 160 15.07 0.77 -8.69
C ALA A 160 14.93 -0.45 -7.77
N LEU A 161 13.71 -0.77 -7.32
CA LEU A 161 13.46 -1.95 -6.50
C LEU A 161 13.84 -3.24 -7.24
N VAL A 162 13.51 -3.37 -8.53
CA VAL A 162 13.92 -4.54 -9.33
C VAL A 162 15.43 -4.64 -9.43
N ILE A 163 16.14 -3.52 -9.69
CA ILE A 163 17.61 -3.49 -9.75
C ILE A 163 18.21 -3.89 -8.40
N VAL A 164 17.78 -3.28 -7.30
CA VAL A 164 18.27 -3.57 -5.95
C VAL A 164 17.97 -5.02 -5.57
N THR A 165 16.80 -5.55 -5.93
CA THR A 165 16.43 -6.95 -5.72
C THR A 165 17.39 -7.89 -6.43
N ILE A 166 17.65 -7.68 -7.72
CA ILE A 166 18.55 -8.53 -8.52
C ILE A 166 19.97 -8.49 -7.95
N LEU A 167 20.46 -7.28 -7.65
CA LEU A 167 21.81 -7.10 -7.10
C LEU A 167 21.92 -7.70 -5.70
N GLY A 168 20.95 -7.46 -4.81
CA GLY A 168 20.94 -8.00 -3.46
C GLY A 168 20.90 -9.54 -3.41
N ILE A 169 20.17 -10.17 -4.34
CA ILE A 169 20.16 -11.64 -4.46
C ILE A 169 21.48 -12.17 -5.03
N SER A 170 22.08 -11.46 -5.99
CA SER A 170 23.27 -11.93 -6.72
C SER A 170 24.59 -11.56 -6.06
N PHE A 171 24.57 -10.68 -5.05
CA PHE A 171 25.75 -10.26 -4.31
C PHE A 171 26.23 -11.36 -3.37
N GLY A 172 27.54 -11.61 -3.32
CA GLY A 172 28.12 -12.80 -2.69
C GLY A 172 27.64 -13.07 -1.26
N ILE A 173 27.55 -12.03 -0.42
CA ILE A 173 27.05 -12.14 0.95
C ILE A 173 25.57 -12.54 0.97
N GLY A 174 24.74 -11.86 0.18
CA GLY A 174 23.30 -12.12 0.07
C GLY A 174 23.01 -13.53 -0.45
N THR A 175 23.69 -13.97 -1.51
CA THR A 175 23.53 -15.31 -2.08
C THR A 175 23.94 -16.40 -1.09
N ALA A 176 25.10 -16.25 -0.43
CA ALA A 176 25.63 -17.25 0.49
C ALA A 176 24.71 -17.44 1.69
N ASN A 177 24.25 -16.34 2.30
CA ASN A 177 23.40 -16.40 3.47
C ASN A 177 21.96 -16.84 3.12
N LEU A 178 21.41 -16.42 1.96
CA LEU A 178 20.14 -16.93 1.46
C LEU A 178 20.17 -18.47 1.33
N SER A 179 21.23 -19.01 0.71
CA SER A 179 21.41 -20.46 0.56
C SER A 179 21.43 -21.17 1.92
N LYS A 180 22.15 -20.61 2.90
CA LYS A 180 22.21 -21.13 4.27
C LYS A 180 20.85 -21.15 4.95
N VAL A 181 20.13 -20.03 4.94
CA VAL A 181 18.82 -19.87 5.60
C VAL A 181 17.77 -20.79 4.99
N VAL A 182 17.75 -20.91 3.66
CA VAL A 182 16.81 -21.79 2.94
C VAL A 182 17.14 -23.26 3.15
N SER A 183 18.41 -23.64 3.04
CA SER A 183 18.85 -25.05 3.21
C SER A 183 18.61 -25.55 4.63
N ALA A 184 18.85 -24.70 5.63
CA ALA A 184 18.59 -25.01 7.04
C ALA A 184 17.09 -24.92 7.40
N LYS A 185 16.23 -24.42 6.49
CA LYS A 185 14.82 -24.10 6.77
C LYS A 185 14.66 -23.27 8.05
N THR A 186 15.54 -22.29 8.25
CA THR A 186 15.57 -21.46 9.47
C THR A 186 14.21 -20.80 9.66
N THR A 187 13.60 -21.06 10.82
CA THR A 187 12.25 -20.61 11.16
C THR A 187 12.25 -20.09 12.60
N THR A 188 11.75 -18.88 12.82
CA THR A 188 11.75 -18.21 14.14
C THR A 188 10.37 -18.17 14.79
N ALA A 189 9.33 -18.69 14.11
CA ALA A 189 7.96 -18.71 14.60
C ALA A 189 7.24 -19.99 14.16
N GLY A 190 6.29 -20.46 14.97
CA GLY A 190 5.43 -21.58 14.60
C GLY A 190 4.61 -21.28 13.32
N PHE A 191 4.36 -22.31 12.52
CA PHE A 191 3.68 -22.18 11.22
C PHE A 191 2.29 -21.49 11.31
N GLY A 192 1.57 -21.69 12.42
CA GLY A 192 0.31 -20.99 12.68
C GLY A 192 0.45 -19.46 12.75
N LYS A 193 1.52 -18.96 13.38
CA LYS A 193 1.81 -17.51 13.42
C LYS A 193 2.18 -16.98 12.03
N ILE A 194 2.92 -17.76 11.24
CA ILE A 194 3.30 -17.40 9.86
C ILE A 194 2.05 -17.27 8.98
N LEU A 195 1.15 -18.26 9.04
CA LEU A 195 -0.14 -18.21 8.34
C LEU A 195 -0.99 -17.04 8.82
N TRP A 196 -1.01 -16.78 10.13
CA TRP A 196 -1.74 -15.65 10.70
C TRP A 196 -1.23 -14.31 10.16
N MET A 197 0.09 -14.10 10.14
CA MET A 197 0.69 -12.87 9.61
C MET A 197 0.46 -12.71 8.11
N ALA A 198 0.47 -13.80 7.34
CA ALA A 198 0.12 -13.76 5.92
C ALA A 198 -1.36 -13.40 5.70
N LEU A 199 -2.27 -13.93 6.51
CA LEU A 199 -3.67 -13.51 6.49
C LEU A 199 -3.81 -12.04 6.88
N LEU A 200 -3.10 -11.59 7.91
CA LEU A 200 -3.15 -10.21 8.40
C LEU A 200 -2.64 -9.23 7.34
N TYR A 201 -1.55 -9.58 6.64
CA TYR A 201 -1.03 -8.82 5.51
C TYR A 201 -2.07 -8.67 4.39
N GLY A 202 -2.62 -9.80 3.94
CA GLY A 202 -3.64 -9.79 2.88
C GLY A 202 -4.91 -9.04 3.29
N SER A 203 -5.23 -9.07 4.58
CA SER A 203 -6.37 -8.37 5.16
C SER A 203 -6.15 -6.86 5.16
N PHE A 204 -5.04 -6.35 5.70
CA PHE A 204 -4.81 -4.91 5.69
C PHE A 204 -4.72 -4.38 4.25
N GLN A 205 -4.02 -5.11 3.36
CA GLN A 205 -3.88 -4.68 1.97
C GLN A 205 -5.22 -4.72 1.22
N SER A 206 -6.18 -5.55 1.62
CA SER A 206 -7.50 -5.60 0.99
C SER A 206 -8.28 -4.27 1.03
N VAL A 207 -7.92 -3.35 1.94
CA VAL A 207 -8.46 -1.97 1.98
C VAL A 207 -8.23 -1.24 0.64
N LEU A 208 -7.18 -1.62 -0.11
CA LEU A 208 -6.88 -1.10 -1.44
C LEU A 208 -7.96 -1.44 -2.49
N VAL A 209 -8.96 -2.27 -2.16
CA VAL A 209 -10.15 -2.45 -3.00
C VAL A 209 -10.82 -1.12 -3.36
N ALA A 210 -10.74 -0.10 -2.50
CA ALA A 210 -11.34 1.20 -2.76
C ALA A 210 -10.73 1.96 -3.95
N PRO A 211 -9.41 2.25 -3.98
CA PRO A 211 -8.80 2.86 -5.15
C PRO A 211 -8.94 1.98 -6.40
N ILE A 212 -8.91 0.65 -6.26
CA ILE A 212 -9.02 -0.30 -7.38
C ILE A 212 -10.42 -0.28 -8.01
N VAL A 213 -11.49 -0.29 -7.19
CA VAL A 213 -12.87 -0.20 -7.68
C VAL A 213 -13.14 1.15 -8.34
N SER A 214 -12.48 2.22 -7.89
CA SER A 214 -12.68 3.57 -8.45
C SER A 214 -12.30 3.72 -9.93
N VAL A 215 -11.43 2.84 -10.43
CA VAL A 215 -10.99 2.81 -11.84
C VAL A 215 -11.58 1.64 -12.63
N SER A 216 -12.49 0.88 -12.02
CA SER A 216 -12.98 -0.40 -12.58
C SER A 216 -14.14 -0.27 -13.57
N GLU A 217 -14.66 0.93 -13.83
CA GLU A 217 -15.79 1.16 -14.74
C GLU A 217 -15.56 0.61 -16.16
N THR A 218 -14.30 0.60 -16.59
CA THR A 218 -13.88 0.08 -17.90
C THR A 218 -13.96 -1.45 -18.00
N LEU A 219 -14.09 -2.17 -16.88
CA LEU A 219 -14.18 -3.63 -16.84
C LEU A 219 -15.61 -4.12 -17.15
N LYS A 220 -15.96 -4.17 -18.44
CA LYS A 220 -17.33 -4.48 -18.88
C LYS A 220 -17.75 -5.96 -18.74
N THR A 221 -16.80 -6.88 -18.62
CA THR A 221 -17.08 -8.34 -18.55
C THR A 221 -16.47 -8.98 -17.31
N ARG A 222 -17.06 -10.11 -16.86
CA ARG A 222 -16.50 -10.94 -15.77
C ARG A 222 -15.08 -11.39 -16.07
N LYS A 223 -14.78 -11.70 -17.34
CA LYS A 223 -13.44 -12.09 -17.80
C LYS A 223 -12.44 -10.94 -17.62
N ASN A 224 -12.85 -9.69 -17.85
CA ASN A 224 -11.98 -8.53 -17.61
C ASN A 224 -11.75 -8.29 -16.10
N CYS A 225 -12.76 -8.48 -15.24
CA CYS A 225 -12.58 -8.47 -13.78
C CYS A 225 -11.60 -9.55 -13.32
N LEU A 226 -11.74 -10.77 -13.84
CA LEU A 226 -10.82 -11.88 -13.53
C LEU A 226 -9.40 -11.57 -13.99
N LYS A 227 -9.22 -11.08 -15.22
CA LYS A 227 -7.89 -10.69 -15.73
C LYS A 227 -7.27 -9.57 -14.89
N ALA A 228 -8.03 -8.55 -14.52
CA ALA A 228 -7.53 -7.46 -13.68
C ALA A 228 -7.02 -7.97 -12.32
N ALA A 229 -7.81 -8.84 -11.67
CA ALA A 229 -7.43 -9.44 -10.40
C ALA A 229 -6.24 -10.41 -10.57
N LEU A 230 -6.20 -11.21 -11.63
CA LEU A 230 -5.10 -12.14 -11.90
C LEU A 230 -3.78 -11.40 -12.17
N TYR A 231 -3.80 -10.37 -13.02
CA TYR A 231 -2.60 -9.57 -13.31
C TYR A 231 -2.13 -8.83 -12.06
N GLY A 232 -3.04 -8.25 -11.29
CA GLY A 232 -2.68 -7.62 -10.01
C GLY A 232 -2.09 -8.61 -9.01
N PHE A 233 -2.69 -9.79 -8.86
CA PHE A 233 -2.16 -10.88 -8.03
C PHE A 233 -0.74 -11.28 -8.43
N LEU A 234 -0.52 -11.55 -9.72
CA LEU A 234 0.77 -12.02 -10.21
C LEU A 234 1.86 -10.96 -10.04
N ILE A 235 1.60 -9.71 -10.43
CA ILE A 235 2.61 -8.64 -10.37
C ILE A 235 2.94 -8.31 -8.91
N ASN A 236 1.93 -8.11 -8.05
CA ASN A 236 2.17 -7.79 -6.64
C ASN A 236 2.80 -8.97 -5.88
N GLY A 237 2.29 -10.18 -6.09
CA GLY A 237 2.82 -11.37 -5.42
C GLY A 237 4.25 -11.69 -5.82
N THR A 238 4.56 -11.60 -7.12
CA THR A 238 5.92 -11.83 -7.60
C THR A 238 6.87 -10.79 -7.02
N MET A 239 6.52 -9.50 -7.09
CA MET A 239 7.39 -8.44 -6.58
C MET A 239 7.59 -8.58 -5.06
N LEU A 240 6.51 -8.83 -4.30
CA LEU A 240 6.56 -9.03 -2.86
C LEU A 240 7.50 -10.19 -2.48
N VAL A 241 7.36 -11.34 -3.14
CA VAL A 241 8.21 -12.50 -2.87
C VAL A 241 9.65 -12.24 -3.28
N LEU A 242 9.89 -11.58 -4.41
CA LEU A 242 11.25 -11.24 -4.83
C LEU A 242 11.94 -10.32 -3.81
N VAL A 243 11.26 -9.29 -3.30
CA VAL A 243 11.80 -8.44 -2.24
C VAL A 243 12.02 -9.25 -0.95
N CYS A 244 11.11 -10.14 -0.57
CA CYS A 244 11.30 -11.02 0.59
C CYS A 244 12.52 -11.94 0.44
N ILE A 245 12.74 -12.52 -0.76
CA ILE A 245 13.92 -13.35 -1.06
C ILE A 245 15.20 -12.54 -0.95
N MET A 246 15.22 -11.33 -1.53
CA MET A 246 16.37 -10.42 -1.43
C MET A 246 16.68 -10.11 0.04
N LEU A 247 15.69 -9.69 0.83
CA LEU A 247 15.86 -9.35 2.24
C LEU A 247 16.28 -10.57 3.07
N LEU A 248 15.78 -11.77 2.75
CA LEU A 248 16.17 -13.00 3.44
C LEU A 248 17.68 -13.29 3.28
N GLY A 249 18.31 -12.83 2.20
CA GLY A 249 19.77 -12.87 2.04
C GLY A 249 20.55 -12.10 3.11
N PHE A 250 19.91 -11.18 3.83
CA PHE A 250 20.52 -10.38 4.89
C PHE A 250 19.93 -10.68 6.29
N PHE A 251 19.20 -11.79 6.42
CA PHE A 251 18.67 -12.26 7.70
C PHE A 251 19.79 -12.79 8.61
N PRO A 252 19.79 -12.52 9.94
CA PRO A 252 18.75 -11.82 10.70
C PRO A 252 18.94 -10.32 10.85
N GLU A 253 20.08 -9.76 10.42
CA GLU A 253 20.45 -8.35 10.64
C GLU A 253 19.41 -7.38 10.06
N VAL A 254 18.89 -7.68 8.87
CA VAL A 254 17.85 -6.89 8.20
C VAL A 254 16.56 -6.72 9.02
N VAL A 255 16.32 -7.57 10.04
CA VAL A 255 15.07 -7.58 10.81
C VAL A 255 14.92 -6.35 11.69
N ILE A 256 16.03 -5.79 12.18
CA ILE A 256 16.03 -4.63 13.07
C ILE A 256 16.11 -3.30 12.33
N GLU A 257 16.31 -3.33 11.02
CA GLU A 257 16.46 -2.13 10.20
C GLU A 257 15.12 -1.42 9.97
N GLU A 258 15.09 -0.09 10.18
CA GLU A 258 13.91 0.73 9.88
C GLU A 258 13.63 0.80 8.37
N LEU A 259 14.70 0.84 7.55
CA LEU A 259 14.64 0.88 6.09
C LEU A 259 15.35 -0.33 5.45
N PRO A 260 14.80 -1.56 5.56
CA PRO A 260 15.46 -2.80 5.11
C PRO A 260 16.02 -2.81 3.68
N VAL A 261 15.29 -2.31 2.69
CA VAL A 261 15.79 -2.28 1.30
C VAL A 261 16.92 -1.26 1.17
N TYR A 262 16.83 -0.11 1.87
CA TYR A 262 17.93 0.84 1.91
C TYR A 262 19.17 0.25 2.59
N PHE A 263 19.02 -0.49 3.69
CA PHE A 263 20.10 -1.26 4.31
C PHE A 263 20.76 -2.21 3.31
N VAL A 264 20.00 -2.95 2.51
CA VAL A 264 20.61 -3.80 1.45
C VAL A 264 21.49 -2.96 0.53
N THR A 265 21.06 -1.75 0.13
CA THR A 265 21.91 -0.89 -0.71
C THR A 265 23.19 -0.39 -0.05
N THR A 266 23.27 -0.33 1.29
CA THR A 266 24.52 0.02 1.99
C THR A 266 25.47 -1.15 2.09
N GLN A 267 24.93 -2.38 2.08
CA GLN A 267 25.73 -3.62 2.02
C GLN A 267 26.25 -3.92 0.62
N LEU A 268 25.61 -3.37 -0.41
CA LEU A 268 26.10 -3.44 -1.78
C LEU A 268 27.28 -2.46 -1.93
N GLU A 269 28.43 -2.93 -2.40
CA GLU A 269 29.65 -2.15 -2.63
C GLU A 269 29.55 -1.16 -3.83
N HIS A 270 28.36 -0.62 -4.07
CA HIS A 270 28.05 0.31 -5.16
C HIS A 270 27.51 1.64 -4.59
N SER A 271 28.43 2.57 -4.31
CA SER A 271 28.11 3.89 -3.73
C SER A 271 27.07 4.68 -4.54
N TRP A 272 27.09 4.58 -5.87
CA TRP A 272 26.11 5.24 -6.75
C TRP A 272 24.70 4.68 -6.58
N LEU A 273 24.55 3.38 -6.32
CA LEU A 273 23.26 2.72 -6.19
C LEU A 273 22.56 3.18 -4.92
N ASN A 274 23.32 3.26 -3.83
CA ASN A 274 22.81 3.73 -2.55
C ASN A 274 22.34 5.20 -2.62
N ALA A 275 23.11 6.08 -3.27
CA ALA A 275 22.72 7.47 -3.47
C ALA A 275 21.46 7.61 -4.36
N LEU A 276 21.43 6.88 -5.48
CA LEU A 276 20.29 6.86 -6.39
C LEU A 276 19.03 6.32 -5.70
N TYR A 277 19.15 5.22 -4.98
CA TYR A 277 18.04 4.60 -4.26
C TYR A 277 17.50 5.51 -3.16
N SER A 278 18.38 6.18 -2.40
CA SER A 278 17.97 7.16 -1.39
C SER A 278 17.12 8.28 -2.01
N LEU A 279 17.53 8.82 -3.15
CA LEU A 279 16.78 9.88 -3.84
C LEU A 279 15.39 9.39 -4.30
N ILE A 280 15.35 8.20 -4.92
CA ILE A 280 14.11 7.61 -5.41
C ILE A 280 13.17 7.26 -4.24
N LEU A 281 13.70 6.68 -3.17
CA LEU A 281 12.94 6.36 -1.96
C LEU A 281 12.35 7.63 -1.33
N PHE A 282 13.13 8.71 -1.21
CA PHE A 282 12.64 10.00 -0.70
C PHE A 282 11.43 10.50 -1.50
N PHE A 283 11.53 10.56 -2.83
CA PHE A 283 10.41 11.00 -3.67
C PHE A 283 9.22 10.04 -3.63
N ALA A 284 9.45 8.73 -3.51
CA ALA A 284 8.38 7.74 -3.35
C ALA A 284 7.61 7.96 -2.03
N LEU A 285 8.31 8.25 -0.94
CA LEU A 285 7.72 8.53 0.36
C LEU A 285 6.93 9.86 0.33
N ILE A 286 7.50 10.92 -0.22
CA ILE A 286 6.80 12.21 -0.39
C ILE A 286 5.54 12.05 -1.25
N SER A 287 5.65 11.37 -2.41
CA SER A 287 4.50 11.19 -3.30
C SER A 287 3.40 10.32 -2.69
N THR A 288 3.76 9.30 -1.92
CA THR A 288 2.80 8.49 -1.15
C THR A 288 2.07 9.33 -0.12
N GLY A 289 2.81 10.07 0.71
CA GLY A 289 2.23 10.94 1.75
C GLY A 289 1.27 11.96 1.16
N VAL A 290 1.69 12.66 0.11
CA VAL A 290 0.85 13.63 -0.61
C VAL A 290 -0.39 12.98 -1.22
N GLY A 291 -0.24 11.83 -1.88
CA GLY A 291 -1.36 11.12 -2.54
C GLY A 291 -2.44 10.66 -1.55
N LEU A 292 -2.03 10.11 -0.41
CA LEU A 292 -2.93 9.65 0.65
C LEU A 292 -3.69 10.83 1.29
N ILE A 293 -3.00 11.92 1.60
CA ILE A 293 -3.63 13.09 2.22
C ILE A 293 -4.59 13.78 1.26
N PHE A 294 -4.25 13.86 -0.04
CA PHE A 294 -5.21 14.31 -1.04
C PHE A 294 -6.45 13.42 -1.13
N GLY A 295 -6.27 12.09 -1.00
CA GLY A 295 -7.37 11.14 -0.90
C GLY A 295 -8.29 11.45 0.29
N ALA A 296 -7.72 11.73 1.47
CA ALA A 296 -8.48 12.16 2.65
C ALA A 296 -9.20 13.49 2.43
N VAL A 297 -8.51 14.51 1.91
CA VAL A 297 -9.10 15.83 1.65
C VAL A 297 -10.32 15.73 0.73
N LYS A 298 -10.21 15.02 -0.39
CA LYS A 298 -11.33 14.77 -1.30
C LYS A 298 -12.48 14.01 -0.66
N ARG A 299 -12.19 13.19 0.35
CA ARG A 299 -13.23 12.48 1.11
C ARG A 299 -13.97 13.44 2.03
N PHE A 300 -13.28 14.17 2.89
CA PHE A 300 -13.91 15.00 3.92
C PHE A 300 -14.51 16.30 3.41
N GLU A 301 -14.04 16.82 2.27
CA GLU A 301 -14.66 17.99 1.66
C GLU A 301 -16.15 17.77 1.34
N THR A 302 -16.56 16.52 1.08
CA THR A 302 -17.95 16.16 0.81
C THR A 302 -18.85 16.09 2.06
N PHE A 303 -18.27 16.00 3.27
CA PHE A 303 -19.03 15.99 4.53
C PHE A 303 -19.32 17.41 5.04
N TRP A 304 -18.54 18.41 4.61
CA TRP A 304 -18.73 19.81 4.98
C TRP A 304 -19.73 20.50 4.04
N VAL A 305 -20.99 20.05 4.13
CA VAL A 305 -22.13 20.49 3.30
C VAL A 305 -22.69 21.87 3.72
N ARG A 306 -22.36 22.39 4.91
CA ARG A 306 -22.82 23.71 5.37
C ARG A 306 -21.68 24.73 5.35
N ASP A 307 -21.85 25.78 4.55
CA ASP A 307 -21.10 27.03 4.69
C ASP A 307 -21.57 27.75 5.96
N SER A 308 -21.01 27.38 7.10
CA SER A 308 -21.25 28.09 8.36
C SER A 308 -19.93 28.53 8.98
N GLY A 309 -19.76 29.84 9.16
CA GLY A 309 -18.66 30.45 9.92
C GLY A 309 -17.40 30.80 9.11
N ILE A 310 -16.26 30.83 9.81
CA ILE A 310 -14.94 31.35 9.38
C ILE A 310 -14.34 30.54 8.20
N PHE A 311 -14.88 29.37 7.89
CA PHE A 311 -14.44 28.47 6.80
C PHE A 311 -15.12 28.75 5.44
N LYS A 312 -15.37 30.01 5.10
CA LYS A 312 -15.88 30.38 3.77
C LYS A 312 -14.79 30.18 2.71
N GLY A 313 -15.03 29.23 1.80
CA GLY A 313 -14.17 28.96 0.64
C GLY A 313 -13.59 27.54 0.60
N VAL A 314 -13.79 26.86 -0.53
CA VAL A 314 -13.32 25.49 -0.80
C VAL A 314 -11.82 25.31 -0.49
N ARG A 315 -11.02 26.37 -0.71
CA ARG A 315 -9.58 26.37 -0.45
C ARG A 315 -9.24 26.29 1.05
N ILE A 316 -9.93 27.06 1.89
CA ILE A 316 -9.69 27.04 3.36
C ILE A 316 -10.10 25.67 3.92
N LYS A 317 -11.24 25.12 3.53
CA LYS A 317 -11.69 23.77 3.96
C LYS A 317 -10.64 22.69 3.64
N ARG A 318 -10.11 22.69 2.41
CA ARG A 318 -9.08 21.75 1.98
C ARG A 318 -7.78 21.89 2.76
N ILE A 319 -7.35 23.13 3.02
CA ILE A 319 -6.16 23.42 3.82
C ILE A 319 -6.34 22.92 5.25
N THR A 320 -7.50 23.18 5.88
CA THR A 320 -7.77 22.72 7.25
C THR A 320 -7.75 21.20 7.35
N ILE A 321 -8.43 20.48 6.45
CA ILE A 321 -8.45 19.01 6.45
C ILE A 321 -7.03 18.47 6.24
N CYS A 322 -6.29 19.03 5.29
CA CYS A 322 -4.90 18.66 5.03
C CYS A 322 -4.04 18.82 6.29
N PHE A 323 -4.14 19.98 6.95
CA PHE A 323 -3.38 20.30 8.15
C PHE A 323 -3.70 19.34 9.31
N ILE A 324 -4.98 19.04 9.55
CA ILE A 324 -5.40 18.07 10.56
C ILE A 324 -4.84 16.67 10.24
N CYS A 325 -5.00 16.20 9.00
CA CYS A 325 -4.47 14.90 8.58
C CYS A 325 -2.95 14.82 8.75
N LEU A 326 -2.24 15.89 8.42
CA LEU A 326 -0.78 15.96 8.56
C LEU A 326 -0.33 15.96 10.01
N ILE A 327 -0.97 16.73 10.89
CA ILE A 327 -0.64 16.71 12.31
C ILE A 327 -0.85 15.32 12.90
N ILE A 328 -1.97 14.69 12.59
CA ILE A 328 -2.24 13.32 13.08
C ILE A 328 -1.22 12.34 12.51
N SER A 329 -0.92 12.41 11.22
CA SER A 329 0.05 11.52 10.57
C SER A 329 1.48 11.74 11.09
N ALA A 330 1.86 12.99 11.34
CA ALA A 330 3.14 13.34 11.96
C ALA A 330 3.20 12.81 13.40
N GLY A 331 2.13 12.97 14.18
CA GLY A 331 2.01 12.35 15.51
C GLY A 331 2.17 10.83 15.46
N ILE A 332 1.55 10.16 14.48
CA ILE A 332 1.74 8.72 14.25
C ILE A 332 3.20 8.41 13.90
N SER A 333 3.85 9.23 13.07
CA SER A 333 5.25 9.00 12.67
C SER A 333 6.25 9.04 13.84
N LEU A 334 5.93 9.73 14.93
CA LEU A 334 6.78 9.77 16.14
C LEU A 334 6.91 8.41 16.84
N PHE A 335 6.02 7.46 16.58
CA PHE A 335 6.16 6.09 17.10
C PHE A 335 7.27 5.28 16.40
N GLY A 336 7.84 5.77 15.29
CA GLY A 336 8.84 5.05 14.51
C GLY A 336 8.24 4.09 13.49
N LEU A 337 8.95 3.84 12.40
CA LEU A 337 8.42 3.13 11.25
C LEU A 337 8.15 1.63 11.57
N ILE A 338 9.03 0.95 12.31
CA ILE A 338 8.81 -0.42 12.80
C ILE A 338 7.49 -0.52 13.58
N ALA A 339 7.26 0.35 14.57
CA ALA A 339 6.08 0.27 15.43
C ALA A 339 4.78 0.53 14.65
N ILE A 340 4.79 1.49 13.72
CA ILE A 340 3.62 1.80 12.89
C ILE A 340 3.28 0.62 11.98
N VAL A 341 4.29 -0.06 11.41
CA VAL A 341 4.07 -1.24 10.56
C VAL A 341 3.58 -2.43 11.41
N ALA A 342 4.25 -2.75 12.51
CA ALA A 342 3.91 -3.89 13.36
C ALA A 342 2.53 -3.74 14.03
N VAL A 343 2.28 -2.60 14.67
CA VAL A 343 1.06 -2.36 15.45
C VAL A 343 -0.03 -1.71 14.61
N GLY A 344 0.31 -0.68 13.84
CA GLY A 344 -0.65 0.07 13.03
C GLY A 344 -1.20 -0.73 11.86
N TYR A 345 -0.35 -1.32 11.01
CA TYR A 345 -0.86 -2.20 9.94
C TYR A 345 -1.40 -3.52 10.48
N GLY A 346 -0.85 -4.02 11.60
CA GLY A 346 -1.43 -5.15 12.32
C GLY A 346 -2.89 -4.89 12.72
N SER A 347 -3.15 -3.80 13.45
CA SER A 347 -4.50 -3.39 13.89
C SER A 347 -5.45 -3.14 12.70
N LEU A 348 -4.95 -2.51 11.64
CA LEU A 348 -5.68 -2.31 10.40
C LEU A 348 -6.07 -3.66 9.77
N GLY A 349 -5.15 -4.63 9.77
CA GLY A 349 -5.38 -6.00 9.33
C GLY A 349 -6.50 -6.68 10.10
N TYR A 350 -6.48 -6.61 11.44
CA TYR A 350 -7.53 -7.21 12.28
C TYR A 350 -8.91 -6.65 11.93
N ALA A 351 -9.04 -5.33 11.81
CA ALA A 351 -10.31 -4.70 11.44
C ALA A 351 -10.73 -5.03 10.00
N ALA A 352 -9.76 -5.10 9.07
CA ALA A 352 -10.02 -5.43 7.67
C ALA A 352 -10.41 -6.90 7.44
N ILE A 353 -10.07 -7.83 8.33
CA ILE A 353 -10.61 -9.21 8.28
C ILE A 353 -12.14 -9.16 8.27
N PHE A 354 -12.72 -8.43 9.23
CA PHE A 354 -14.17 -8.35 9.41
C PHE A 354 -14.85 -7.40 8.42
N LEU A 355 -14.20 -6.27 8.09
CA LEU A 355 -14.79 -5.21 7.29
C LEU A 355 -14.47 -5.31 5.78
N ASN A 356 -13.48 -6.10 5.37
CA ASN A 356 -13.14 -6.30 3.96
C ASN A 356 -13.13 -7.78 3.56
N ILE A 357 -12.26 -8.58 4.17
CA ILE A 357 -12.00 -9.96 3.71
C ILE A 357 -13.25 -10.82 3.79
N ILE A 358 -13.89 -10.93 4.96
CA ILE A 358 -15.10 -11.76 5.11
C ILE A 358 -16.22 -11.28 4.16
N PRO A 359 -16.57 -9.97 4.10
CA PRO A 359 -17.58 -9.46 3.17
C PRO A 359 -17.26 -9.75 1.69
N LEU A 360 -16.00 -9.58 1.28
CA LEU A 360 -15.60 -9.77 -0.11
C LEU A 360 -15.44 -11.24 -0.50
N LEU A 361 -15.02 -12.12 0.42
CA LEU A 361 -14.86 -13.54 0.15
C LEU A 361 -16.16 -14.34 0.32
N VAL A 362 -17.06 -13.91 1.20
CA VAL A 362 -18.29 -14.65 1.53
C VAL A 362 -19.53 -13.96 1.00
N ILE A 363 -19.77 -12.71 1.38
CA ILE A 363 -21.03 -12.00 1.09
C ILE A 363 -21.12 -11.63 -0.39
N ALA A 364 -20.05 -11.11 -0.98
CA ALA A 364 -20.03 -10.69 -2.38
C ALA A 364 -20.34 -11.86 -3.34
N PRO A 365 -19.70 -13.04 -3.26
CA PRO A 365 -20.05 -14.19 -4.10
C PRO A 365 -21.51 -14.64 -3.96
N ILE A 366 -22.06 -14.67 -2.73
CA ILE A 366 -23.45 -15.03 -2.49
C ILE A 366 -24.38 -14.05 -3.21
N LYS A 367 -24.16 -12.74 -3.06
CA LYS A 367 -24.97 -11.70 -3.71
C LYS A 367 -24.80 -11.69 -5.23
N ILE A 368 -23.60 -11.93 -5.75
CA ILE A 368 -23.33 -12.10 -7.18
C ILE A 368 -24.15 -13.25 -7.76
N ARG A 369 -24.17 -14.41 -7.09
CA ARG A 369 -24.96 -15.58 -7.53
C ARG A 369 -26.46 -15.27 -7.54
N LYS A 370 -26.99 -14.63 -6.50
CA LYS A 370 -28.41 -14.22 -6.44
C LYS A 370 -28.78 -13.23 -7.56
N ALA A 371 -27.94 -12.23 -7.81
CA ALA A 371 -28.18 -11.24 -8.87
C ALA A 371 -28.13 -11.83 -10.28
N LYS A 372 -27.38 -12.93 -10.50
CA LYS A 372 -27.37 -13.66 -11.77
C LYS A 372 -28.64 -14.48 -11.96
N LYS A 373 -29.11 -15.19 -10.92
CA LYS A 373 -30.36 -15.95 -10.97
C LYS A 373 -31.58 -15.06 -11.22
N ALA A 374 -31.60 -13.84 -10.69
CA ALA A 374 -32.72 -12.91 -10.90
C ALA A 374 -32.76 -12.26 -12.30
N LYS A 375 -31.74 -12.49 -13.14
CA LYS A 375 -31.67 -12.01 -14.53
C LYS A 375 -31.88 -13.13 -15.56
N GLN A 376 -31.99 -14.37 -15.09
CA GLN A 376 -32.45 -15.54 -15.85
C GLN A 376 -33.94 -15.68 -15.58
#